data_AF-G0WGL9-F1
#
_entry.id   AF-G0WGL9-F1
#
_cell.length_a   1.000
_cell.length_b   1.000
_cell.length_c   1.000
_cell.angle_alpha   90.00
_cell.angle_beta   90.00
_cell.angle_gamma   90.00
#
_symmetry.space_group_name_H-M   'P 1'
#
loop_
_entity.id
_entity.type
_entity.pdbx_description
1 polymer ?
#
loop_
_entity_poly.entity_id
_entity_poly.type
_entity_poly.pdbx_seq_one_letter_code
_entity_poly.pdbx_strand_id
1 'polypeptide(L)'
;MVTLFRRNYVILLIISSIVSLFLGITTTSSNDTTTRSFALTLLISQHDKLTHFIVFCLESWLFVKCFKKKLVPILIPRKFIHIRNMDEFETANGTLELNRSNSDDDTLPILGFFLSDHFQIVHVKKYWLAIIICSLGASILSEFMQAILTRGKRVFDTNDIITNILGSLFGITIAYGQERHMT
;
A
#
# COMPACT_ATOMS: atom_id res chain seq x y z
N MET A 1 -13.99 -12.77 14.44
CA MET A 1 -13.09 -12.34 13.34
C MET A 1 -12.38 -11.05 13.76
N VAL A 2 -11.12 -11.12 14.22
CA VAL A 2 -10.38 -9.91 14.64
C VAL A 2 -10.03 -9.10 13.40
N THR A 3 -10.61 -7.90 13.26
CA THR A 3 -10.33 -7.04 12.11
C THR A 3 -8.86 -6.62 12.12
N LEU A 4 -8.13 -7.03 11.08
CA LEU A 4 -6.72 -6.66 10.89
C LEU A 4 -6.57 -5.16 10.65
N PHE A 5 -7.59 -4.55 10.04
CA PHE A 5 -7.61 -3.18 9.59
C PHE A 5 -8.49 -2.27 10.43
N ARG A 6 -8.04 -1.03 10.62
CA ARG A 6 -8.83 0.06 11.20
C ARG A 6 -9.71 0.68 10.11
N ARG A 7 -11.00 0.34 10.09
CA ARG A 7 -11.97 0.71 9.04
C ARG A 7 -11.94 2.20 8.67
N ASN A 8 -11.87 3.10 9.65
CA ASN A 8 -11.91 4.55 9.40
C ASN A 8 -10.72 5.03 8.55
N TYR A 9 -9.51 4.52 8.80
CA TYR A 9 -8.32 4.89 8.02
C TYR A 9 -8.38 4.32 6.60
N VAL A 10 -8.95 3.12 6.43
CA VAL A 10 -9.14 2.53 5.10
C VAL A 10 -10.10 3.39 4.26
N ILE A 11 -11.22 3.82 4.84
CA ILE A 11 -12.17 4.71 4.16
C ILE A 11 -11.49 6.04 3.78
N LEU A 12 -10.74 6.64 4.71
CA LEU A 12 -9.99 7.88 4.44
C LEU A 12 -8.95 7.70 3.35
N LEU A 13 -8.24 6.57 3.32
CA LEU A 13 -7.25 6.26 2.28
C LEU A 13 -7.94 6.17 0.90
N ILE A 14 -9.06 5.47 0.81
CA ILE A 14 -9.82 5.34 -0.45
C ILE A 14 -10.31 6.71 -0.93
N ILE A 15 -10.91 7.51 -0.04
CA ILE A 15 -11.38 8.86 -0.38
C ILE A 15 -10.21 9.73 -0.84
N SER A 16 -9.09 9.71 -0.10
CA SER A 16 -7.87 10.43 -0.47
C SER A 16 -7.41 10.05 -1.88
N SER A 17 -7.29 8.76 -2.18
CA SER A 17 -6.84 8.31 -3.50
C SER A 17 -7.78 8.66 -4.64
N ILE A 18 -9.10 8.66 -4.40
CA ILE A 18 -10.08 9.15 -5.39
C ILE A 18 -9.89 10.65 -5.65
N VAL A 19 -9.71 11.44 -4.59
CA VAL A 19 -9.47 12.90 -4.70
C VAL A 19 -8.15 13.17 -5.43
N SER A 20 -7.07 12.47 -5.08
CA SER A 20 -5.77 12.56 -5.74
C SER A 20 -5.87 12.24 -7.23
N LEU A 21 -6.59 11.17 -7.58
CA LEU A 21 -6.82 10.77 -8.97
C LEU A 21 -7.63 11.84 -9.73
N PHE A 22 -8.69 12.37 -9.11
CA PHE A 22 -9.50 13.42 -9.71
C PHE A 22 -8.69 14.71 -9.94
N LEU A 23 -7.86 15.10 -8.97
CA LEU A 23 -6.94 16.23 -9.10
C LEU A 23 -5.93 16.01 -10.24
N GLY A 24 -5.34 14.81 -10.34
CA GLY A 24 -4.40 14.48 -11.41
C GLY A 24 -5.03 14.45 -12.81
N ILE A 25 -6.31 14.07 -12.93
CA ILE A 25 -7.02 14.12 -14.21
C ILE A 25 -7.36 15.57 -14.58
N THR A 26 -7.87 16.35 -13.63
CA THR A 26 -8.35 17.72 -13.89
C THR A 26 -7.23 18.69 -14.25
N THR A 27 -6.02 18.51 -13.74
CA THR A 27 -4.85 19.31 -14.14
C THR A 27 -4.50 19.15 -15.63
N THR A 28 -4.75 17.98 -16.22
CA THR A 28 -4.40 17.70 -17.63
C THR A 28 -5.43 18.20 -18.65
N SER A 29 -6.67 18.50 -18.23
CA SER A 29 -7.75 18.92 -19.14
C SER A 29 -7.90 20.44 -19.29
N SER A 30 -6.99 21.23 -18.71
CA SER A 30 -7.11 22.70 -18.58
C SER A 30 -6.68 23.51 -19.82
N ASN A 31 -6.94 23.02 -21.03
CA ASN A 31 -6.90 23.88 -22.22
C ASN A 31 -8.24 24.59 -22.49
N ASP A 32 -9.28 24.35 -21.67
CA ASP A 32 -10.58 25.00 -21.82
C ASP A 32 -10.85 26.03 -20.71
N THR A 33 -10.81 27.29 -21.12
CA THR A 33 -10.93 28.52 -20.33
C THR A 33 -12.34 28.69 -19.73
N THR A 34 -12.61 28.07 -18.57
CA THR A 34 -13.77 28.44 -17.73
C THR A 34 -13.35 28.74 -16.27
N THR A 35 -12.76 29.93 -16.14
CA THR A 35 -12.72 30.97 -15.08
C THR A 35 -12.86 30.68 -13.57
N ARG A 36 -13.04 29.45 -13.05
CA ARG A 36 -13.04 29.22 -11.58
C ARG A 36 -12.00 28.24 -11.07
N SER A 37 -11.48 27.35 -11.92
CA SER A 37 -10.36 26.47 -11.54
C SER A 37 -8.99 27.12 -11.68
N PHE A 38 -8.89 28.30 -12.30
CA PHE A 38 -7.62 28.89 -12.75
C PHE A 38 -6.62 29.15 -11.62
N ALA A 39 -7.08 29.61 -10.45
CA ALA A 39 -6.18 29.90 -9.33
C ALA A 39 -5.57 28.62 -8.72
N LEU A 40 -6.37 27.55 -8.60
CA LEU A 40 -5.87 26.25 -8.13
C LEU A 40 -5.00 25.60 -9.20
N THR A 41 -5.40 25.61 -10.46
CA THR A 41 -4.60 25.05 -11.55
C THR A 41 -3.26 25.75 -11.73
N LEU A 42 -3.20 27.07 -11.54
CA LEU A 42 -1.97 27.86 -11.70
C LEU A 42 -1.03 27.72 -10.50
N LEU A 43 -1.57 27.59 -9.28
CA LEU A 43 -0.78 27.21 -8.10
C LEU A 43 -0.28 25.76 -8.20
N ILE A 44 -1.11 24.85 -8.70
CA ILE A 44 -0.77 23.42 -8.84
C ILE A 44 0.22 23.20 -9.99
N SER A 45 0.16 23.93 -11.10
CA SER A 45 1.11 23.72 -12.21
C SER A 45 2.55 24.11 -11.84
N GLN A 46 2.71 25.12 -10.99
CA GLN A 46 4.03 25.52 -10.47
C GLN A 46 4.55 24.57 -9.38
N HIS A 47 3.66 23.80 -8.77
CA HIS A 47 3.93 22.96 -7.60
C HIS A 47 3.43 21.52 -7.79
N ASP A 48 3.44 20.99 -9.02
CA ASP A 48 2.94 19.63 -9.31
C ASP A 48 3.72 18.60 -8.48
N LYS A 49 5.05 18.74 -8.44
CA LYS A 49 5.95 17.92 -7.61
C LYS A 49 5.61 18.01 -6.12
N LEU A 50 5.36 19.22 -5.59
CA LEU A 50 5.01 19.38 -4.18
C LEU A 50 3.65 18.74 -3.87
N THR A 51 2.69 18.86 -4.78
CA THR A 51 1.36 18.24 -4.65
C THR A 51 1.49 16.72 -4.57
N HIS A 52 2.23 16.13 -5.50
CA HIS A 52 2.58 14.72 -5.52
C HIS A 52 3.28 14.28 -4.22
N PHE A 53 4.27 15.03 -3.76
CA PHE A 53 4.95 14.77 -2.48
C PHE A 53 3.97 14.71 -1.30
N ILE A 54 3.10 15.72 -1.16
CA ILE A 54 2.15 15.84 -0.05
C ILE A 54 1.12 14.71 -0.11
N VAL A 55 0.59 14.41 -1.30
CA VAL A 55 -0.38 13.34 -1.52
C VAL A 55 0.22 11.99 -1.11
N PHE A 56 1.39 11.63 -1.63
CA PHE A 56 2.04 10.35 -1.30
C PHE A 56 2.47 10.29 0.17
N CYS A 57 2.85 11.42 0.77
CA CYS A 57 3.09 11.52 2.20
C CYS A 57 1.83 11.19 3.01
N LEU A 58 0.69 11.77 2.66
CA LEU A 58 -0.57 11.56 3.38
C LEU A 58 -1.10 10.13 3.18
N GLU A 59 -1.06 9.60 1.95
CA GLU A 59 -1.52 8.25 1.63
C GLU A 59 -0.68 7.17 2.31
N SER A 60 0.64 7.30 2.27
CA SER A 60 1.54 6.34 2.95
C SER A 60 1.39 6.39 4.47
N TRP A 61 1.17 7.57 5.05
CA TRP A 61 0.83 7.73 6.47
C TRP A 61 -0.49 7.04 6.82
N LEU A 62 -1.55 7.29 6.05
CA LEU A 62 -2.85 6.63 6.21
C LEU A 62 -2.75 5.11 6.06
N PHE A 63 -1.98 4.63 5.08
CA PHE A 63 -1.76 3.21 4.83
C PHE A 63 -1.16 2.51 6.06
N VAL A 64 -0.12 3.08 6.68
CA VAL A 64 0.46 2.52 7.91
C VAL A 64 -0.58 2.49 9.05
N LYS A 65 -1.39 3.54 9.18
CA LYS A 65 -2.46 3.63 10.20
C LYS A 65 -3.61 2.66 9.97
N CYS A 66 -3.77 2.12 8.75
CA CYS A 66 -4.75 1.07 8.49
C CYS A 66 -4.47 -0.20 9.30
N PHE A 67 -3.21 -0.50 9.63
CA PHE A 67 -2.85 -1.74 10.33
C PHE A 67 -2.92 -1.58 11.85
N LYS A 68 -3.76 -2.39 12.52
CA LYS A 68 -3.85 -2.40 13.99
C LYS A 68 -2.64 -3.07 14.65
N LYS A 69 -2.06 -4.10 14.03
CA LYS A 69 -0.94 -4.89 14.54
C LYS A 69 0.39 -4.46 13.91
N LYS A 70 1.50 -4.63 14.64
CA LYS A 70 2.86 -4.38 14.12
C LYS A 70 3.28 -5.41 13.06
N LEU A 71 2.83 -6.64 13.22
CA LEU A 71 3.04 -7.75 12.29
C LEU A 71 1.75 -8.03 11.51
N VAL A 72 1.86 -8.03 10.19
CA VAL A 72 0.78 -8.28 9.24
C VAL A 72 0.96 -9.71 8.72
N PRO A 73 -0.02 -10.61 8.90
CA PRO A 73 -0.01 -11.92 8.27
C PRO A 73 -0.26 -11.74 6.77
N ILE A 74 0.67 -12.18 5.94
CA ILE A 74 0.57 -12.18 4.48
C ILE A 74 0.54 -13.64 4.02
N LEU A 75 -0.40 -13.98 3.14
CA LEU A 75 -0.44 -15.29 2.50
C LEU A 75 0.50 -15.26 1.29
N ILE A 76 1.56 -16.06 1.34
CA ILE A 76 2.51 -16.20 0.25
C ILE A 76 2.36 -17.63 -0.31
N PRO A 77 2.21 -17.82 -1.64
CA PRO A 77 2.17 -19.15 -2.22
C PRO A 77 3.49 -19.87 -1.95
N ARG A 78 3.44 -21.12 -1.46
CA ARG A 78 4.63 -21.93 -1.09
C ARG A 78 5.66 -22.02 -2.22
N LYS A 79 5.22 -22.01 -3.48
CA LYS A 79 6.11 -22.04 -4.65
C LYS A 79 7.12 -20.88 -4.68
N PHE A 80 6.79 -19.71 -4.14
CA PHE A 80 7.71 -18.56 -4.09
C PHE A 80 8.73 -18.64 -2.95
N ILE A 81 8.47 -19.46 -1.93
CA ILE A 81 9.34 -19.58 -0.74
C ILE A 81 10.48 -20.56 -1.02
N HIS A 82 10.31 -21.49 -1.96
CA HIS A 82 11.29 -22.53 -2.24
C HIS A 82 12.62 -22.03 -2.83
N ILE A 83 12.74 -20.74 -3.14
CA ILE A 83 13.93 -20.15 -3.79
C ILE A 83 14.99 -19.70 -2.75
N ARG A 84 14.69 -19.65 -1.45
CA ARG A 84 15.63 -19.04 -0.46
C ARG A 84 16.24 -19.96 0.59
N ASN A 85 15.82 -21.22 0.68
CA ASN A 85 16.38 -22.18 1.64
C ASN A 85 16.89 -23.43 0.91
N MET A 86 18.03 -23.30 0.22
CA MET A 86 18.87 -24.47 -0.10
C MET A 86 20.03 -24.65 0.88
N ASP A 87 20.29 -23.71 1.79
CA ASP A 87 21.31 -23.91 2.81
C ASP A 87 20.80 -23.40 4.18
N GLU A 88 20.84 -24.29 5.18
CA GLU A 88 21.09 -23.92 6.58
C GLU A 88 19.91 -23.52 7.50
N PHE A 89 18.76 -24.22 7.48
CA PHE A 89 17.93 -24.31 8.71
C PHE A 89 17.11 -25.62 8.78
N GLU A 90 17.80 -26.73 8.56
CA GLU A 90 17.36 -28.01 9.10
C GLU A 90 17.79 -28.04 10.58
N THR A 91 16.96 -28.62 11.45
CA THR A 91 17.15 -28.84 12.90
C THR A 91 17.04 -27.64 13.87
N ALA A 92 15.81 -27.27 14.19
CA ALA A 92 15.44 -27.03 15.59
C ALA A 92 13.99 -27.46 15.83
N ASN A 93 13.87 -28.71 16.29
CA ASN A 93 12.65 -29.40 16.68
C ASN A 93 11.76 -28.56 17.61
N GLY A 94 10.47 -28.55 17.29
CA GLY A 94 9.44 -27.98 18.12
C GLY A 94 8.07 -28.29 17.53
N THR A 95 7.76 -29.58 17.44
CA THR A 95 6.42 -30.14 17.19
C THR A 95 5.43 -29.55 18.19
N LEU A 96 4.84 -28.41 17.84
CA LEU A 96 3.66 -27.88 18.49
C LEU A 96 2.47 -28.71 18.00
N GLU A 97 2.16 -29.77 18.75
CA GLU A 97 0.91 -30.51 18.60
C GLU A 97 -0.26 -29.53 18.77
N LEU A 98 -0.86 -29.18 17.63
CA LEU A 98 -2.07 -28.39 17.56
C LEU A 98 -3.21 -29.27 18.07
N ASN A 99 -3.49 -29.12 19.35
CA ASN A 99 -4.61 -29.76 20.04
C ASN A 99 -5.90 -29.28 19.39
N ARG A 100 -6.39 -30.10 18.45
CA ARG A 100 -7.51 -29.84 17.55
C ARG A 100 -8.80 -29.97 18.36
N SER A 101 -9.28 -28.86 18.91
CA SER A 101 -10.61 -28.82 19.51
C SER A 101 -11.66 -29.02 18.41
N ASN A 102 -12.40 -30.12 18.50
CA ASN A 102 -13.59 -30.40 17.69
C ASN A 102 -14.61 -29.26 17.86
N SER A 103 -14.71 -28.40 16.84
CA SER A 103 -15.83 -27.49 16.68
C SER A 103 -16.52 -27.87 15.37
N ASP A 104 -17.67 -28.51 15.50
CA ASP A 104 -18.55 -29.00 14.43
C ASP A 104 -19.17 -27.83 13.66
N ASP A 105 -18.38 -27.18 12.81
CA ASP A 105 -18.87 -26.18 11.85
C ASP A 105 -18.58 -26.68 10.43
N ASP A 106 -19.56 -27.39 9.87
CA ASP A 106 -19.50 -28.13 8.59
C ASP A 106 -19.50 -27.24 7.33
N THR A 107 -19.14 -25.96 7.45
CA THR A 107 -19.16 -25.03 6.31
C THR A 107 -17.81 -24.98 5.57
N LEU A 108 -17.75 -25.77 4.48
CA LEU A 108 -16.80 -25.75 3.34
C LEU A 108 -15.33 -26.13 3.63
N PRO A 109 -15.05 -27.37 4.08
CA PRO A 109 -13.70 -27.87 4.33
C PRO A 109 -12.80 -27.96 3.06
N ILE A 110 -13.38 -28.07 1.87
CA ILE A 110 -12.62 -28.34 0.63
C ILE A 110 -11.80 -27.11 0.20
N LEU A 111 -12.37 -25.91 0.26
CA LEU A 111 -11.65 -24.69 -0.14
C LEU A 111 -10.60 -24.31 0.92
N GLY A 112 -10.91 -24.53 2.21
CA GLY A 112 -9.96 -24.34 3.30
C GLY A 112 -8.75 -25.26 3.19
N PHE A 113 -8.96 -26.54 2.84
CA PHE A 113 -7.88 -27.52 2.66
C PHE A 113 -6.99 -27.16 1.45
N PHE A 114 -7.60 -26.83 0.31
CA PHE A 114 -6.85 -26.50 -0.91
C PHE A 114 -6.04 -25.19 -0.79
N LEU A 115 -6.59 -24.18 -0.10
CA LEU A 115 -5.85 -22.96 0.21
C LEU A 115 -4.78 -23.19 1.29
N SER A 116 -5.02 -24.10 2.24
CA SER A 116 -4.05 -24.40 3.29
C SER A 116 -2.80 -25.10 2.76
N ASP A 117 -2.91 -25.96 1.75
CA ASP A 117 -1.75 -26.67 1.22
C ASP A 117 -0.84 -25.80 0.33
N HIS A 118 -1.40 -24.75 -0.28
CA HIS A 118 -0.68 -23.92 -1.23
C HIS A 118 -0.11 -22.62 -0.65
N PHE A 119 -0.61 -22.15 0.50
CA PHE A 119 -0.21 -20.86 1.07
C PHE A 119 0.43 -21.01 2.44
N GLN A 120 1.51 -20.27 2.66
CA GLN A 120 2.12 -20.11 3.99
C GLN A 120 1.83 -18.71 4.51
N ILE A 121 1.45 -18.61 5.78
CA ILE A 121 1.27 -17.33 6.46
C ILE A 121 2.64 -16.84 6.94
N VAL A 122 3.11 -15.74 6.36
CA VAL A 122 4.35 -15.08 6.78
C VAL A 122 4.00 -13.78 7.50
N HIS A 123 4.60 -13.54 8.65
CA HIS A 123 4.41 -12.31 9.40
C HIS A 123 5.44 -11.26 8.98
N VAL A 124 4.98 -10.21 8.30
CA VAL A 124 5.82 -9.10 7.85
C VAL A 124 5.55 -7.86 8.70
N LYS A 125 6.59 -7.09 9.03
CA LYS A 125 6.40 -5.82 9.74
C LYS A 125 5.66 -4.84 8.82
N LYS A 126 4.61 -4.17 9.31
CA LYS A 126 3.78 -3.27 8.49
C LYS A 126 4.56 -2.15 7.77
N TYR A 127 5.66 -1.68 8.35
CA TYR A 127 6.48 -0.64 7.74
C TYR A 127 7.24 -1.14 6.50
N TRP A 128 7.72 -2.39 6.52
CA TRP A 128 8.32 -3.01 5.33
C TRP A 128 7.29 -3.15 4.21
N LEU A 129 6.07 -3.56 4.58
CA LEU A 129 4.96 -3.64 3.64
C LEU A 129 4.63 -2.26 3.04
N ALA A 130 4.60 -1.21 3.87
CA ALA A 130 4.35 0.16 3.42
C ALA A 130 5.44 0.69 2.49
N ILE A 131 6.72 0.43 2.77
CA ILE A 131 7.82 0.84 1.87
C ILE A 131 7.67 0.18 0.51
N ILE A 132 7.41 -1.14 0.47
CA ILE A 132 7.28 -1.87 -0.80
C ILE A 132 6.05 -1.39 -1.58
N ILE A 133 4.89 -1.30 -0.92
CA ILE A 133 3.63 -0.98 -1.59
C ILE A 133 3.54 0.51 -1.94
N CYS A 134 3.79 1.41 -0.99
CA CYS A 134 3.63 2.85 -1.21
C CYS A 134 4.83 3.44 -1.95
N SER A 135 6.06 3.17 -1.50
CA SER A 135 7.22 3.81 -2.11
C SER A 135 7.54 3.23 -3.48
N LEU A 136 7.57 1.90 -3.65
CA LEU A 136 7.94 1.30 -4.94
C LEU A 136 6.72 1.08 -5.84
N GLY A 137 5.71 0.38 -5.33
CA GLY A 137 4.52 0.01 -6.11
C GLY A 137 3.72 1.23 -6.57
N ALA A 138 3.20 2.01 -5.63
CA ALA A 138 2.31 3.12 -5.94
C ALA A 138 3.01 4.25 -6.70
N SER A 139 4.27 4.57 -6.39
CA SER A 139 5.01 5.63 -7.10
C SER A 139 5.27 5.32 -8.58
N ILE A 140 5.53 4.06 -8.93
CA ILE A 140 5.70 3.64 -10.33
C ILE A 140 4.34 3.52 -11.01
N LEU A 141 3.36 2.92 -10.31
CA LEU A 141 2.03 2.71 -10.85
C LEU A 141 1.28 4.01 -11.11
N SER A 142 1.50 5.06 -10.30
CA SER A 142 0.86 6.36 -10.52
C SER A 142 1.26 6.98 -11.86
N GLU A 143 2.55 6.96 -12.21
CA GLU A 143 3.03 7.48 -13.50
C GLU A 143 2.52 6.64 -14.66
N PHE A 144 2.53 5.32 -14.51
CA PHE A 144 1.97 4.42 -15.52
C PHE A 144 0.47 4.66 -15.75
N MET A 145 -0.30 4.84 -14.67
CA MET A 145 -1.73 5.17 -14.76
C MET A 145 -1.97 6.54 -15.39
N GLN A 146 -1.18 7.56 -15.07
CA GLN A 146 -1.31 8.88 -15.69
C GLN A 146 -0.97 8.84 -17.19
N ALA A 147 0.07 8.10 -17.59
CA ALA A 147 0.39 7.90 -19.00
C ALA A 147 -0.76 7.22 -19.77
N ILE A 148 -1.39 6.19 -19.18
CA ILE A 148 -2.56 5.51 -19.76
C ILE A 148 -3.77 6.44 -19.84
N LEU A 149 -4.12 7.10 -18.74
CA LEU A 149 -5.32 7.95 -18.65
C LEU A 149 -5.24 9.17 -19.57
N THR A 150 -4.04 9.71 -19.78
CA THR A 150 -3.81 10.82 -20.71
C THR A 150 -3.67 10.37 -22.16
N ARG A 151 -3.85 9.09 -22.47
CA ARG A 151 -3.69 8.48 -23.80
C ARG A 151 -2.30 8.77 -24.40
N GLY A 152 -1.27 8.70 -23.57
CA GLY A 152 0.13 8.94 -23.98
C GLY A 152 0.51 10.42 -24.15
N LYS A 153 -0.34 11.37 -23.73
CA LYS A 153 0.04 12.80 -23.77
C LYS A 153 1.07 13.17 -22.69
N ARG A 154 1.04 12.54 -21.51
CA ARG A 154 2.04 12.74 -20.46
C ARG A 154 3.24 11.82 -20.71
N VAL A 155 4.44 12.41 -20.75
CA VAL A 155 5.70 11.67 -20.81
C VAL A 155 6.05 11.19 -19.42
N PHE A 156 6.59 9.98 -19.32
CA PHE A 156 7.04 9.38 -18.07
C PHE A 156 8.18 10.23 -17.45
N ASP A 157 7.90 10.99 -16.38
CA ASP A 157 8.90 11.81 -15.68
C ASP A 157 9.48 11.04 -14.48
N THR A 158 10.77 10.75 -14.53
CA THR A 158 11.47 10.07 -13.43
C THR A 158 11.49 10.91 -12.15
N ASN A 159 11.44 12.24 -12.28
CA ASN A 159 11.41 13.12 -11.11
C ASN A 159 10.11 13.00 -10.32
N ASP A 160 8.99 12.73 -10.97
CA ASP A 160 7.71 12.55 -10.31
C ASP A 160 7.73 11.25 -9.47
N ILE A 161 8.33 10.19 -10.00
CA ILE A 161 8.56 8.93 -9.27
C ILE A 161 9.43 9.16 -8.03
N ILE A 162 10.55 9.85 -8.18
CA ILE A 162 11.46 10.16 -7.05
C ILE A 162 10.70 10.97 -5.99
N THR A 163 9.94 11.97 -6.42
CA THR A 163 9.12 12.79 -5.52
C THR A 163 8.07 11.97 -4.77
N ASN A 164 7.36 11.06 -5.46
CA ASN A 164 6.38 10.14 -4.88
C ASN A 164 7.03 9.18 -3.87
N ILE A 165 8.23 8.67 -4.19
CA ILE A 165 9.04 7.84 -3.28
C ILE A 165 9.38 8.62 -2.01
N LEU A 166 9.92 9.84 -2.14
CA LEU A 166 10.32 10.68 -1.02
C LEU A 166 9.13 11.06 -0.13
N GLY A 167 8.00 11.44 -0.75
CA GLY A 167 6.75 11.70 -0.04
C GLY A 167 6.32 10.48 0.76
N SER A 168 6.31 9.30 0.14
CA SER A 168 5.95 8.04 0.80
C SER A 168 6.86 7.71 2.00
N LEU A 169 8.18 7.84 1.83
CA LEU A 169 9.13 7.58 2.91
C LEU A 169 8.95 8.55 4.08
N PHE A 170 8.66 9.82 3.79
CA PHE A 170 8.40 10.83 4.81
C PHE A 170 7.11 10.52 5.59
N GLY A 171 6.02 10.18 4.90
CA GLY A 171 4.76 9.79 5.54
C GLY A 171 4.88 8.54 6.42
N ILE A 172 5.61 7.53 5.95
CA ILE A 172 5.92 6.32 6.74
C ILE A 172 6.75 6.67 7.98
N THR A 173 7.73 7.56 7.85
CA THR A 173 8.59 8.02 8.95
C THR A 173 7.77 8.75 10.02
N ILE A 174 6.86 9.65 9.62
CA ILE A 174 5.91 10.32 10.53
C ILE A 174 5.06 9.28 11.26
N ALA A 175 4.49 8.31 10.53
CA ALA A 175 3.66 7.27 11.12
C ALA A 175 4.43 6.42 12.14
N TYR A 176 5.71 6.12 11.86
CA TYR A 176 6.61 5.42 12.77
C TYR A 176 6.88 6.23 14.04
N GLY A 177 7.26 7.51 13.90
CA GLY A 177 7.52 8.39 15.04
C GLY A 177 6.31 8.54 15.97
N GLN A 178 5.12 8.77 15.39
CA GLN A 178 3.87 8.86 16.16
C GLN A 178 3.56 7.60 16.97
N GLU A 179 3.80 6.41 16.39
CA GLU A 179 3.56 5.15 17.11
C GLU A 179 4.57 4.92 18.23
N ARG A 180 5.81 5.39 18.08
CA ARG A 180 6.84 5.26 19.12
C ARG A 180 6.55 6.14 20.34
N HIS A 181 5.92 7.29 20.15
CA HIS A 181 5.52 8.18 21.25
C HIS A 181 4.26 7.71 22.01
N MET A 182 3.45 6.83 21.41
CA MET A 182 2.22 6.31 22.03
C MET A 182 2.42 5.00 22.81
N THR A 183 3.63 4.42 22.77
CA THR A 183 4.01 3.20 23.48
C THR A 183 4.98 3.52 24.60
#